data_AF-A0AAV8WJG0-F1
#
_entry.id   AF-A0AAV8WJG0-F1
#
_cell.length_a   1.000
_cell.length_b   1.000
_cell.length_c   1.000
_cell.angle_alpha   90.00
_cell.angle_beta   90.00
_cell.angle_gamma   90.00
#
_symmetry.space_group_name_H-M   'P 1'
#
loop_
_entity.id
_entity.type
_entity.pdbx_description
1 polymer ?
#
loop_
_entity_poly.entity_id
_entity_poly.type
_entity_poly.pdbx_seq_one_letter_code
_entity_poly.pdbx_strand_id
1 'polypeptide(L)'
;MNTTDLIYKNKCCVLGCNDRTSKRHRFPKDVALLKRWVDNIKQPRLRELLPEEIYSYYVCDRHFVQEYLVPGTRRGLRRDAVPTVYLSVLSEEHVELEGSKVQELDLKSRILPSTSKECTYVGDLVSSTSEFTETTVAENPYSCSSPFETQHICPFGLSERRTRGILQSVNVTREKNLTLKCRKFYKMGGEWGRRTAKIHYKMKNFQARLANAEKVANCSNFTNLLESVNETTYTFIMQQVRNQNLRPKARRYTLDEKILSLTLLKGSVKGYRLLSKNFCLLSQKTLTNLLTNISLRPGINDDIVNCLTNTVSKLKNPNDKLCAVAFDEISLSSLLSYNRKRDCIDGLEHFGNKRTPHIASYVNVFMIKGICRQWKQPFAFTFSSGPAKSPEIKDMIKKVITSCQSIGLNVVATICDQGSSNQAAINALLKETNENCLRDGIENKYFGFLFNGAEIIPIYDVPYLFKGMRNNLLNKNLHFMIDGAQKVAKWKHIEQFYMLDTMDETTLCTKLIG
;
A
#
# COMPACT_ATOMS: atom_id res chain seq x y z
N MET A 1 -2.91 9.88 -41.73
CA MET A 1 -3.58 10.83 -40.82
C MET A 1 -2.55 11.86 -40.39
N ASN A 2 -2.81 13.13 -40.70
CA ASN A 2 -1.91 14.27 -40.45
C ASN A 2 -1.45 14.31 -38.98
N THR A 3 -0.15 14.12 -38.74
CA THR A 3 0.49 14.44 -37.47
C THR A 3 0.46 15.96 -37.31
N THR A 4 -0.49 16.46 -36.52
CA THR A 4 -0.43 17.83 -36.03
C THR A 4 0.84 17.98 -35.19
N ASP A 5 1.87 18.61 -35.75
CA ASP A 5 3.11 18.90 -35.02
C ASP A 5 2.78 19.76 -33.78
N LEU A 6 2.98 19.18 -32.60
CA LEU A 6 2.79 19.84 -31.32
C LEU A 6 3.83 20.96 -31.16
N ILE A 7 3.44 22.21 -31.38
CA ILE A 7 4.30 23.38 -31.17
C ILE A 7 4.19 23.86 -29.72
N TYR A 8 5.29 23.79 -28.97
CA TYR A 8 5.38 24.27 -27.59
C TYR A 8 5.60 25.79 -27.55
N LYS A 9 4.68 26.50 -26.87
CA LYS A 9 4.73 27.97 -26.72
C LYS A 9 5.90 28.46 -25.84
N ASN A 10 6.38 27.64 -24.90
CA ASN A 10 7.46 28.01 -23.98
C ASN A 10 8.84 27.79 -24.62
N LYS A 11 9.73 28.77 -24.52
CA LYS A 11 11.10 28.70 -25.06
C LYS A 11 12.00 27.82 -24.18
N CYS A 12 12.94 27.11 -24.82
CA CYS A 12 14.03 26.42 -24.12
C CYS A 12 15.03 27.48 -23.59
N CYS A 13 15.55 27.28 -22.38
CA CYS A 13 16.53 28.17 -21.76
C CYS A 13 17.99 27.81 -22.06
N VAL A 14 18.25 26.76 -22.85
CA VAL A 14 19.60 26.46 -23.32
C VAL A 14 19.96 27.44 -24.44
N LEU A 15 21.11 28.10 -24.32
CA LEU A 15 21.61 29.05 -25.31
C LEU A 15 21.68 28.41 -26.71
N GLY A 16 21.23 29.15 -27.72
CA GLY A 16 21.19 28.68 -29.12
C GLY A 16 20.10 27.66 -29.46
N CYS A 17 19.25 27.23 -28.51
CA CYS A 17 18.21 26.25 -28.78
C CYS A 17 16.96 26.88 -29.45
N ASN A 18 16.74 26.54 -30.72
CA ASN A 18 15.58 26.98 -31.52
C ASN A 18 14.46 25.93 -31.65
N ASP A 19 14.60 24.78 -30.98
CA ASP A 19 13.59 23.72 -31.01
C ASP A 19 12.23 24.24 -30.51
N ARG A 20 11.13 23.87 -31.18
CA ARG A 20 9.76 24.19 -30.76
C ARG A 20 8.84 22.98 -30.68
N THR A 21 9.31 21.81 -31.07
CA THR A 21 8.50 20.59 -31.21
C THR A 21 8.77 19.59 -30.08
N SER A 22 9.93 19.68 -29.43
CA SER A 22 10.31 18.75 -28.35
C SER A 22 9.68 19.14 -27.00
N LYS A 23 9.35 18.13 -26.18
CA LYS A 23 8.68 18.35 -24.89
C LYS A 23 9.52 19.23 -23.97
N ARG A 24 8.83 20.08 -23.20
CA ARG A 24 9.43 21.02 -22.24
C ARG A 24 9.43 20.47 -20.81
N HIS A 25 10.60 20.51 -20.18
CA HIS A 25 10.81 20.13 -18.80
C HIS A 25 11.09 21.34 -17.95
N ARG A 26 10.42 21.41 -16.80
CA ARG A 26 10.74 22.39 -15.76
C ARG A 26 11.93 21.89 -14.95
N PHE A 27 12.65 22.84 -14.36
CA PHE A 27 13.69 22.53 -13.38
C PHE A 27 13.14 21.67 -12.22
N PRO A 28 13.94 20.72 -11.71
CA PRO A 28 13.55 19.85 -10.61
C PRO A 28 13.38 20.62 -9.31
N LYS A 29 12.52 20.14 -8.42
CA LYS A 29 12.32 20.74 -7.09
C LYS A 29 13.42 20.43 -6.07
N ASP A 30 14.21 19.40 -6.36
CA ASP A 30 15.36 19.02 -5.58
C ASP A 30 16.49 20.03 -5.86
N VAL A 31 16.92 20.73 -4.82
CA VAL A 31 17.92 21.80 -4.89
C VAL A 31 19.26 21.28 -5.41
N ALA A 32 19.66 20.05 -5.04
CA ALA A 32 20.92 19.47 -5.50
C ALA A 32 20.89 19.17 -7.00
N LEU A 33 19.78 18.60 -7.49
CA LEU A 33 19.61 18.32 -8.91
C LEU A 33 19.39 19.59 -9.74
N LEU A 34 18.69 20.59 -9.18
CA LEU A 34 18.50 21.90 -9.81
C LEU A 34 19.86 22.57 -10.04
N LYS A 35 20.73 22.57 -9.03
CA LYS A 35 22.10 23.12 -9.15
C LYS A 35 22.88 22.42 -10.27
N ARG A 36 22.82 21.08 -10.35
CA ARG A 36 23.44 20.31 -11.44
C ARG A 36 22.90 20.68 -12.82
N TRP A 37 21.60 20.96 -12.96
CA TRP A 37 21.04 21.42 -14.23
C TRP A 37 21.59 22.79 -14.63
N VAL A 38 21.65 23.73 -13.69
CA VAL A 38 22.20 25.08 -13.91
C VAL A 38 23.68 25.00 -14.29
N ASP A 39 24.45 24.19 -13.57
CA ASP A 39 25.88 24.00 -13.81
C ASP A 39 26.16 23.44 -15.22
N ASN A 40 25.35 22.46 -15.65
CA ASN A 40 25.49 21.86 -16.97
C ASN A 40 25.07 22.81 -18.10
N ILE A 41 23.97 23.55 -17.95
CA ILE A 41 23.47 24.45 -19.00
C ILE A 41 24.42 25.62 -19.26
N LYS A 42 25.29 25.97 -18.28
CA LYS A 42 26.34 26.99 -18.39
C LYS A 42 25.83 28.35 -18.90
N GLN A 43 24.57 28.69 -18.62
CA GLN A 43 24.01 30.01 -18.92
C GLN A 43 24.24 30.95 -17.73
N PRO A 44 25.03 32.04 -17.87
CA PRO A 44 25.39 32.93 -16.76
C PRO A 44 24.18 33.47 -15.99
N ARG A 45 23.14 33.89 -16.72
CA ARG A 45 21.89 34.42 -16.13
C ARG A 45 21.18 33.45 -15.19
N LEU A 46 21.35 32.13 -15.35
CA LEU A 46 20.70 31.15 -14.47
C LEU A 46 21.43 30.96 -13.13
N ARG A 47 22.70 31.37 -13.03
CA ARG A 47 23.50 31.25 -11.80
C ARG A 47 23.20 32.37 -10.81
N GLU A 48 22.68 33.49 -11.28
CA GLU A 48 22.39 34.69 -10.49
C GLU A 48 20.96 34.70 -9.92
N LEU A 49 20.09 33.78 -10.37
CA LEU A 49 18.69 33.72 -9.98
C LEU A 49 18.46 32.83 -8.75
N LEU A 50 17.47 33.19 -7.94
CA LEU A 50 17.02 32.35 -6.82
C LEU A 50 16.26 31.11 -7.35
N PRO A 51 16.25 29.98 -6.62
CA PRO A 51 15.56 28.76 -7.05
C PRO A 51 14.08 28.97 -7.42
N GLU A 52 13.38 29.88 -6.74
CA GLU A 52 11.99 30.25 -6.99
C GLU A 52 11.79 30.85 -8.39
N GLU A 53 12.74 31.64 -8.87
CA GLU A 53 12.71 32.32 -10.16
C GLU A 53 13.05 31.36 -11.31
N ILE A 54 13.95 30.40 -11.05
CA ILE A 54 14.40 29.38 -12.02
C ILE A 54 13.25 28.45 -12.45
N TYR A 55 12.23 28.21 -11.61
CA TYR A 55 11.09 27.34 -11.96
C TYR A 55 10.22 27.86 -13.14
N SER A 56 10.38 29.12 -13.52
CA SER A 56 9.70 29.72 -14.68
C SER A 56 10.36 29.34 -16.02
N TYR A 57 11.58 28.80 -16.00
CA TYR A 57 12.36 28.39 -17.17
C TYR A 57 12.17 26.91 -17.53
N TYR A 58 12.49 26.56 -18.78
CA TYR A 58 12.28 25.21 -19.33
C TYR A 58 13.46 24.73 -20.17
N VAL A 59 13.72 23.43 -20.14
CA VAL A 59 14.70 22.73 -21.00
C VAL A 59 13.98 21.70 -21.86
N CYS A 60 14.30 21.57 -23.15
CA CYS A 60 13.65 20.59 -24.02
C CYS A 60 14.33 19.20 -24.01
N ASP A 61 13.59 18.16 -24.39
CA ASP A 61 14.08 16.75 -24.47
C ASP A 61 15.45 16.62 -25.13
N ARG A 62 15.71 17.39 -26.19
CA ARG A 62 16.95 17.32 -26.98
C ARG A 62 18.23 17.46 -26.16
N HIS A 63 18.17 18.12 -24.99
CA HIS A 63 19.35 18.31 -24.16
C HIS A 63 19.64 17.17 -23.20
N PHE A 64 18.83 16.11 -23.21
CA PHE A 64 19.00 14.92 -22.39
C PHE A 64 19.38 13.72 -23.26
N VAL A 65 20.21 12.85 -22.72
CA VAL A 65 20.52 11.55 -23.34
C VAL A 65 19.23 10.73 -23.47
N GLN A 66 19.09 9.94 -24.53
CA GLN A 66 17.90 9.14 -24.79
C GLN A 66 17.52 8.22 -23.63
N GLU A 67 18.50 7.71 -22.88
CA GLU A 67 18.32 6.87 -21.68
C GLU A 67 17.64 7.59 -20.51
N TYR A 68 17.72 8.92 -20.49
CA TYR A 68 17.00 9.74 -19.51
C TYR A 68 15.57 10.00 -19.93
N LEU A 69 15.22 9.85 -21.22
CA LEU A 69 13.87 10.05 -21.71
C LEU A 69 13.00 8.83 -21.38
N VAL A 70 11.85 9.07 -20.75
CA VAL A 70 10.90 8.01 -20.39
C VAL A 70 9.57 8.29 -21.09
N PRO A 71 9.35 7.73 -22.30
CA PRO A 71 8.13 7.92 -23.08
C PRO A 71 6.87 7.56 -22.29
N GLY A 72 5.77 8.24 -22.58
CA GLY A 72 4.47 7.99 -21.94
C GLY A 72 4.33 8.47 -20.48
N THR A 73 5.42 8.94 -19.84
CA THR A 73 5.33 9.50 -18.48
C THR A 73 5.04 11.00 -18.49
N ARG A 74 4.25 11.47 -17.51
CA ARG A 74 3.97 12.92 -17.35
C ARG A 74 5.26 13.74 -17.22
N ARG A 75 6.25 13.25 -16.47
CA ARG A 75 7.56 13.90 -16.29
C ARG A 75 8.41 13.83 -17.57
N GLY A 76 8.33 12.75 -18.34
CA GLY A 76 9.13 12.56 -19.56
C GLY A 76 10.61 12.29 -19.33
N LEU A 77 11.12 12.46 -18.10
CA LEU A 77 12.52 12.25 -17.71
C LEU A 77 12.65 11.31 -16.50
N ARG A 78 13.79 10.61 -16.44
CA ARG A 78 14.30 9.87 -15.27
C ARG A 78 14.49 10.81 -14.07
N ARG A 79 14.55 10.26 -12.85
CA ARG A 79 14.53 11.10 -11.63
C ARG A 79 15.81 11.89 -11.41
N ASP A 80 16.92 11.31 -11.81
CA ASP A 80 18.31 11.76 -11.77
C ASP A 80 18.79 12.35 -13.11
N ALA A 81 17.89 12.47 -14.10
CA ALA A 81 18.21 13.01 -15.41
C ALA A 81 18.81 14.42 -15.28
N VAL A 82 19.90 14.65 -16.00
CA VAL A 82 20.57 15.95 -16.11
C VAL A 82 20.78 16.28 -17.59
N PRO A 83 20.65 17.55 -18.00
CA PRO A 83 20.92 17.93 -19.37
C PRO A 83 22.42 17.83 -19.60
N THR A 84 22.84 17.12 -20.64
CA THR A 84 24.27 16.88 -20.95
C THR A 84 24.57 16.96 -22.45
N VAL A 85 23.55 17.02 -23.31
CA VAL A 85 23.69 16.95 -24.77
C VAL A 85 23.32 18.28 -25.40
N TYR A 86 24.04 18.69 -26.46
CA TYR A 86 23.79 19.93 -27.22
C TYR A 86 23.69 21.19 -26.34
N LEU A 87 24.57 21.31 -25.35
CA LEU A 87 24.70 22.49 -24.49
C LEU A 87 25.72 23.40 -25.17
N SER A 88 25.29 24.54 -25.71
CA SER A 88 26.17 25.41 -26.49
C SER A 88 27.39 25.83 -25.66
N VAL A 89 28.57 25.56 -26.19
CA VAL A 89 29.86 25.98 -25.64
C VAL A 89 30.05 27.46 -25.99
N LEU A 90 30.25 28.30 -24.98
CA LEU A 90 30.94 29.57 -25.17
C LEU A 90 32.42 29.21 -25.38
N SER A 91 32.94 29.50 -26.56
CA SER A 91 34.36 29.37 -26.91
C SER A 91 35.21 30.48 -26.29
N GLU A 92 36.53 30.23 -26.28
CA GLU A 92 37.68 31.02 -25.80
C GLU A 92 38.14 30.61 -24.37
N GLU A 93 39.36 30.12 -24.11
CA GLU A 93 40.62 30.09 -24.87
C GLU A 93 41.55 28.96 -24.37
N HIS A 94 42.56 28.64 -25.18
CA HIS A 94 43.58 27.58 -25.09
C HIS A 94 44.46 27.60 -23.83
N VAL A 95 44.85 26.41 -23.34
CA VAL A 95 46.26 26.00 -23.12
C VAL A 95 46.35 24.47 -23.29
N GLU A 96 47.18 24.01 -24.23
CA GLU A 96 47.60 22.62 -24.43
C GLU A 96 48.59 22.17 -23.34
N LEU A 97 48.61 20.86 -23.01
CA LEU A 97 49.82 20.04 -22.90
C LEU A 97 49.48 18.57 -22.53
N GLU A 98 49.73 17.70 -23.52
CA GLU A 98 50.32 16.35 -23.48
C GLU A 98 49.79 15.22 -22.55
N GLY A 99 49.21 14.20 -23.21
CA GLY A 99 49.81 12.85 -23.29
C GLY A 99 49.69 11.88 -22.11
N SER A 100 48.79 10.88 -22.22
CA SER A 100 49.15 9.45 -22.33
C SER A 100 47.95 8.50 -22.23
N LYS A 101 48.00 7.45 -23.04
CA LYS A 101 47.02 6.37 -23.28
C LYS A 101 46.77 5.47 -22.07
N VAL A 102 45.58 4.83 -22.00
CA VAL A 102 45.34 3.38 -22.20
C VAL A 102 43.94 2.97 -21.69
N GLN A 103 43.22 2.21 -22.55
CA GLN A 103 42.22 1.10 -22.39
C GLN A 103 41.56 0.84 -21.02
N GLU A 104 40.39 0.23 -20.86
CA GLU A 104 39.28 -0.34 -21.66
C GLU A 104 38.34 -0.96 -20.59
N LEU A 105 37.11 -1.32 -20.96
CA LEU A 105 36.29 -2.44 -20.44
C LEU A 105 34.86 -2.05 -20.07
N ASP A 106 34.03 -2.26 -21.08
CA ASP A 106 32.59 -2.40 -21.01
C ASP A 106 32.24 -3.73 -20.29
N LEU A 107 31.38 -3.66 -19.27
CA LEU A 107 30.93 -4.83 -18.53
C LEU A 107 29.43 -4.74 -18.21
N LYS A 108 28.76 -5.83 -18.61
CA LYS A 108 27.57 -6.43 -18.02
C LYS A 108 26.18 -6.01 -18.54
N SER A 109 25.77 -6.81 -19.53
CA SER A 109 24.83 -7.93 -19.38
C SER A 109 23.35 -7.65 -19.06
N ARG A 110 22.55 -8.17 -19.99
CA ARG A 110 21.10 -8.40 -20.01
C ARG A 110 20.58 -9.16 -18.78
N ILE A 111 19.40 -8.76 -18.29
CA ILE A 111 18.55 -9.56 -17.40
C ILE A 111 17.31 -9.98 -18.21
N LEU A 112 17.11 -11.30 -18.38
CA LEU A 112 15.86 -11.92 -18.82
C LEU A 112 14.85 -12.01 -17.64
N PRO A 113 13.55 -12.09 -17.94
CA PRO A 113 12.47 -11.88 -16.99
C PRO A 113 12.27 -13.10 -16.07
N SER A 114 12.15 -12.85 -14.77
CA SER A 114 11.59 -13.82 -13.82
C SER A 114 10.07 -13.70 -13.82
N THR A 115 9.41 -14.82 -14.10
CA THR A 115 7.97 -15.00 -13.98
C THR A 115 7.57 -14.95 -12.50
N SER A 116 6.99 -13.83 -12.06
CA SER A 116 6.28 -13.77 -10.78
C SER A 116 4.85 -14.26 -10.96
N LYS A 117 4.53 -15.45 -10.43
CA LYS A 117 3.15 -15.82 -10.15
C LYS A 117 2.63 -14.93 -9.02
N GLU A 118 1.55 -14.20 -9.30
CA GLU A 118 0.88 -13.33 -8.34
C GLU A 118 0.35 -14.15 -7.14
N CYS A 119 0.54 -13.60 -5.95
CA CYS A 119 0.09 -14.19 -4.69
C CYS A 119 -1.16 -13.43 -4.25
N THR A 120 -2.28 -14.13 -4.12
CA THR A 120 -3.59 -13.58 -3.75
C THR A 120 -3.61 -13.18 -2.27
N TYR A 121 -4.03 -11.95 -2.01
CA TYR A 121 -4.45 -11.48 -0.68
C TYR A 121 -5.87 -11.98 -0.43
N VAL A 122 -6.10 -12.72 0.65
CA VAL A 122 -7.42 -13.25 0.99
C VAL A 122 -8.27 -12.12 1.55
N GLY A 123 -9.17 -11.61 0.72
CA GLY A 123 -10.32 -10.82 1.11
C GLY A 123 -11.57 -11.47 0.54
N ASP A 124 -11.99 -12.58 1.12
CA ASP A 124 -13.22 -13.27 0.71
C ASP A 124 -14.43 -12.43 1.16
N LEU A 125 -15.08 -11.76 0.20
CA LEU A 125 -16.45 -11.28 0.33
C LEU A 125 -17.38 -12.49 0.20
N VAL A 126 -18.17 -12.76 1.25
CA VAL A 126 -19.22 -13.77 1.25
C VAL A 126 -20.53 -13.06 0.90
N SER A 127 -21.14 -13.40 -0.24
CA SER A 127 -22.49 -12.99 -0.59
C SER A 127 -23.41 -14.22 -0.48
N SER A 128 -24.36 -14.15 0.44
CA SER A 128 -25.40 -15.17 0.65
C SER A 128 -26.58 -14.88 -0.27
N THR A 129 -26.88 -15.80 -1.19
CA THR A 129 -28.07 -15.75 -2.05
C THR A 129 -29.26 -16.40 -1.37
N SER A 130 -30.43 -15.80 -1.52
CA SER A 130 -31.74 -16.42 -1.23
C SER A 130 -32.58 -16.39 -2.49
N GLU A 131 -33.01 -17.56 -2.93
CA GLU A 131 -33.87 -17.83 -4.10
C GLU A 131 -35.25 -17.17 -3.95
N PHE A 132 -35.82 -16.68 -5.05
CA PHE A 132 -37.27 -16.68 -5.24
C PHE A 132 -37.64 -16.82 -6.73
N THR A 133 -38.73 -17.55 -6.91
CA THR A 133 -39.26 -18.24 -8.09
C THR A 133 -39.92 -17.34 -9.13
N GLU A 134 -39.89 -17.83 -10.38
CA GLU A 134 -40.50 -17.25 -11.60
C GLU A 134 -42.01 -17.07 -11.53
N THR A 135 -42.53 -16.07 -12.25
CA THR A 135 -43.80 -16.22 -13.00
C THR A 135 -43.80 -15.34 -14.24
N THR A 136 -44.22 -15.94 -15.34
CA THR A 136 -44.33 -15.46 -16.73
C THR A 136 -45.39 -14.35 -16.93
N VAL A 137 -45.22 -13.48 -17.94
CA VAL A 137 -46.15 -13.28 -19.09
C VAL A 137 -45.81 -11.99 -19.90
N ALA A 138 -45.63 -12.23 -21.21
CA ALA A 138 -45.91 -11.45 -22.43
C ALA A 138 -45.34 -10.03 -22.70
N GLU A 139 -44.94 -9.92 -23.97
CA GLU A 139 -44.29 -8.85 -24.71
C GLU A 139 -45.19 -7.62 -24.97
N ASN A 140 -44.59 -6.43 -25.09
CA ASN A 140 -44.45 -5.58 -26.31
C ASN A 140 -44.25 -4.07 -25.95
N PRO A 141 -43.95 -3.13 -26.86
CA PRO A 141 -42.62 -2.54 -26.91
C PRO A 141 -42.60 -0.99 -26.85
N TYR A 142 -41.42 -0.42 -26.56
CA TYR A 142 -41.02 0.99 -26.76
C TYR A 142 -41.84 2.12 -26.11
N SER A 143 -41.26 2.77 -25.10
CA SER A 143 -40.82 4.18 -25.20
C SER A 143 -40.09 4.60 -23.91
N CYS A 144 -38.77 4.76 -23.98
CA CYS A 144 -37.95 5.27 -22.87
C CYS A 144 -37.90 6.79 -22.93
N SER A 145 -38.71 7.47 -22.11
CA SER A 145 -38.56 8.89 -21.81
C SER A 145 -37.79 9.08 -20.50
N SER A 146 -36.66 9.78 -20.61
CA SER A 146 -35.80 10.35 -19.58
C SER A 146 -36.44 10.56 -18.19
N PRO A 147 -35.87 10.03 -17.09
CA PRO A 147 -36.33 10.36 -15.75
C PRO A 147 -35.34 11.28 -15.03
N PHE A 148 -35.02 12.46 -15.57
CA PHE A 148 -34.38 13.52 -14.77
C PHE A 148 -34.82 14.93 -15.21
N GLU A 149 -36.11 15.23 -15.05
CA GLU A 149 -36.55 16.59 -14.77
C GLU A 149 -36.90 16.72 -13.29
N THR A 150 -36.00 17.30 -12.51
CA THR A 150 -36.36 17.83 -11.19
C THR A 150 -37.18 19.09 -11.40
N GLN A 151 -38.51 18.93 -11.52
CA GLN A 151 -39.41 20.06 -11.33
C GLN A 151 -39.23 20.56 -9.89
N HIS A 152 -38.86 21.83 -9.75
CA HIS A 152 -38.91 22.54 -8.48
C HIS A 152 -40.39 22.67 -8.06
N ILE A 153 -40.90 21.66 -7.36
CA ILE A 153 -42.24 21.71 -6.75
C ILE A 153 -42.10 22.45 -5.42
N CYS A 154 -42.56 23.70 -5.39
CA CYS A 154 -42.87 24.42 -4.16
C CYS A 154 -43.86 23.60 -3.32
N PRO A 155 -43.58 23.25 -2.05
CA PRO A 155 -44.51 22.48 -1.26
C PRO A 155 -45.46 23.42 -0.51
N PHE A 156 -46.51 23.90 -1.18
CA PHE A 156 -47.78 24.22 -0.53
C PHE A 156 -48.93 24.16 -1.53
N GLY A 157 -49.37 22.93 -1.81
CA GLY A 157 -50.68 22.63 -2.39
C GLY A 157 -51.43 21.75 -1.41
N LEU A 158 -51.76 22.28 -0.23
CA LEU A 158 -52.74 21.69 0.66
C LEU A 158 -54.00 22.53 0.54
N SER A 159 -55.08 21.88 0.09
CA SER A 159 -56.46 22.30 0.20
C SER A 159 -56.69 23.25 1.37
N GLU A 160 -57.24 24.42 1.09
CA GLU A 160 -57.57 25.48 2.03
C GLU A 160 -58.52 24.99 3.13
N ARG A 161 -57.97 24.45 4.21
CA ARG A 161 -58.59 24.53 5.54
C ARG A 161 -57.56 25.15 6.46
N ARG A 162 -57.71 26.46 6.71
CA ARG A 162 -56.94 27.20 7.73
C ARG A 162 -57.15 26.53 9.09
N THR A 163 -56.28 25.60 9.46
CA THR A 163 -56.22 25.10 10.83
C THR A 163 -55.79 26.28 11.71
N ARG A 164 -56.71 26.81 12.51
CA ARG A 164 -56.44 27.87 13.49
C ARG A 164 -55.23 27.42 14.33
N GLY A 165 -54.22 28.28 14.46
CA GLY A 165 -53.05 27.96 15.29
C GLY A 165 -53.48 27.66 16.72
N ILE A 166 -52.79 26.74 17.40
CA ILE A 166 -53.14 26.28 18.78
C ILE A 166 -53.28 27.46 19.78
N LEU A 167 -52.61 28.59 19.54
CA LEU A 167 -52.77 29.80 20.35
C LEU A 167 -54.08 30.55 20.04
N GLN A 168 -54.51 30.54 18.78
CA GLN A 168 -55.72 31.18 18.30
C GLN A 168 -56.99 30.44 18.76
N SER A 169 -56.90 29.13 19.03
CA SER A 169 -58.01 28.38 19.66
C SER A 169 -58.23 28.72 21.13
N VAL A 170 -57.28 29.39 21.78
CA VAL A 170 -57.40 29.88 23.16
C VAL A 170 -57.45 31.43 23.25
N ASN A 171 -57.77 32.12 22.14
CA ASN A 171 -57.84 33.58 22.03
C ASN A 171 -56.56 34.32 22.48
N VAL A 172 -55.39 33.68 22.35
CA VAL A 172 -54.10 34.27 22.69
C VAL A 172 -53.26 34.44 21.43
N THR A 173 -52.60 35.59 21.30
CA THR A 173 -51.77 35.91 20.11
C THR A 173 -50.29 35.57 20.31
N ARG A 174 -49.80 35.54 21.56
CA ARG A 174 -48.38 35.32 21.86
C ARG A 174 -48.19 34.37 23.04
N GLU A 175 -47.21 33.48 22.96
CA GLU A 175 -46.83 32.50 24.00
C GLU A 175 -46.62 33.16 25.39
N LYS A 176 -46.16 34.42 25.41
CA LYS A 176 -45.92 35.18 26.64
C LYS A 176 -47.19 35.43 27.46
N ASN A 177 -48.36 35.42 26.83
CA ASN A 177 -49.65 35.67 27.47
C ASN A 177 -50.29 34.38 28.05
N LEU A 178 -49.63 33.23 27.90
CA LEU A 178 -50.07 31.97 28.52
C LEU A 178 -49.60 31.86 29.97
N THR A 179 -50.42 31.22 30.82
CA THR A 179 -49.99 30.78 32.16
C THR A 179 -48.80 29.83 32.08
N LEU A 180 -48.01 29.72 33.15
CA LEU A 180 -46.81 28.87 33.19
C LEU A 180 -47.09 27.41 32.80
N LYS A 181 -48.21 26.83 33.27
CA LYS A 181 -48.65 25.48 32.89
C LYS A 181 -49.01 25.38 31.41
N CYS A 182 -49.81 26.32 30.89
CA CYS A 182 -50.21 26.33 29.47
C CYS A 182 -49.04 26.55 28.52
N ARG A 183 -48.04 27.35 28.92
CA ARG A 183 -46.80 27.53 28.15
C ARG A 183 -46.00 26.23 28.03
N LYS A 184 -45.93 25.44 29.11
CA LYS A 184 -45.26 24.12 29.10
C LYS A 184 -45.95 23.16 28.11
N PHE A 185 -47.28 23.08 28.15
CA PHE A 185 -48.05 22.26 27.20
C PHE A 185 -47.92 22.74 25.75
N TYR A 186 -47.92 24.04 25.50
CA TYR A 186 -47.71 24.60 24.16
C TYR A 186 -46.33 24.24 23.59
N LYS A 187 -45.27 24.36 24.39
CA LYS A 187 -43.91 23.94 24.00
C LYS A 187 -43.83 22.45 23.70
N MET A 188 -44.44 21.61 24.54
CA MET A 188 -44.56 20.18 24.28
C MET A 188 -45.28 19.94 22.95
N GLY A 189 -46.46 20.53 22.74
CA GLY A 189 -47.23 20.39 21.50
C GLY A 189 -46.46 20.80 20.24
N GLY A 190 -45.69 21.90 20.32
CA GLY A 190 -44.80 22.33 19.23
C GLY A 190 -43.61 21.40 18.99
N GLU A 191 -43.07 20.76 20.01
CA GLU A 191 -42.08 19.69 19.88
C GLU A 191 -42.65 18.43 19.23
N TRP A 192 -43.83 17.99 19.67
CA TRP A 192 -44.55 16.87 19.08
C TRP A 192 -44.89 17.14 17.61
N GLY A 193 -45.42 18.32 17.28
CA GLY A 193 -45.69 18.73 15.89
C GLY A 193 -44.43 18.71 15.01
N ARG A 194 -43.30 19.22 15.51
CA ARG A 194 -42.01 19.14 14.80
C ARG A 194 -41.52 17.71 14.62
N ARG A 195 -41.71 16.83 15.61
CA ARG A 195 -41.36 15.40 15.51
C ARG A 195 -42.25 14.70 14.47
N THR A 196 -43.56 14.91 14.51
CA THR A 196 -44.52 14.33 13.56
C THR A 196 -44.26 14.80 12.12
N ALA A 197 -43.97 16.09 11.91
CA ALA A 197 -43.60 16.61 10.60
C ALA A 197 -42.30 15.99 10.06
N LYS A 198 -41.29 15.82 10.92
CA LYS A 198 -40.04 15.12 10.54
C LYS A 198 -40.30 13.65 10.18
N ILE A 199 -41.17 12.96 10.91
CA ILE A 199 -41.53 11.56 10.63
C ILE A 199 -42.28 11.47 9.30
N HIS A 200 -43.28 12.32 9.06
CA HIS A 200 -44.01 12.35 7.78
C HIS A 200 -43.10 12.65 6.59
N TYR A 201 -42.19 13.62 6.73
CA TYR A 201 -41.20 13.90 5.68
C TYR A 201 -40.32 12.69 5.38
N LYS A 202 -39.82 12.00 6.42
CA LYS A 202 -39.05 10.75 6.26
C LYS A 202 -39.88 9.67 5.59
N MET A 203 -41.12 9.46 6.02
CA MET A 203 -42.03 8.45 5.46
C MET A 203 -42.29 8.69 3.97
N LYS A 204 -42.60 9.93 3.58
CA LYS A 204 -42.81 10.29 2.16
C LYS A 204 -41.55 10.07 1.32
N ASN A 205 -40.38 10.38 1.86
CA ASN A 205 -39.10 10.13 1.18
C ASN A 205 -38.82 8.62 1.05
N PHE A 206 -39.13 7.82 2.08
CA PHE A 206 -39.02 6.37 1.99
C PHE A 206 -39.98 5.77 0.96
N GLN A 207 -41.24 6.21 0.92
CA GLN A 207 -42.21 5.78 -0.09
C GLN A 207 -41.73 6.11 -1.51
N ALA A 208 -41.22 7.32 -1.75
CA ALA A 208 -40.68 7.70 -3.05
C ALA A 208 -39.46 6.85 -3.46
N ARG A 209 -38.58 6.51 -2.49
CA ARG A 209 -37.44 5.62 -2.74
C ARG A 209 -37.87 4.20 -3.05
N LEU A 210 -38.90 3.69 -2.38
CA LEU A 210 -39.43 2.34 -2.57
C LEU A 210 -40.05 2.21 -3.97
N ALA A 211 -40.89 3.16 -4.37
CA ALA A 211 -41.49 3.20 -5.70
C ALA A 211 -40.43 3.28 -6.83
N ASN A 212 -39.33 4.02 -6.60
CA ASN A 212 -38.22 4.05 -7.55
C ASN A 212 -37.43 2.73 -7.58
N ALA A 213 -37.26 2.07 -6.44
CA ALA A 213 -36.59 0.78 -6.38
C ALA A 213 -37.41 -0.32 -7.08
N GLU A 214 -38.73 -0.36 -6.88
CA GLU A 214 -39.65 -1.28 -7.57
C GLU A 214 -39.60 -1.08 -9.10
N LYS A 215 -39.58 0.17 -9.57
CA LYS A 215 -39.43 0.48 -11.00
C LYS A 215 -38.12 -0.02 -11.59
N VAL A 216 -37.02 0.03 -10.83
CA VAL A 216 -35.71 -0.44 -11.27
C VAL A 216 -35.61 -1.98 -11.20
N ALA A 217 -36.18 -2.59 -10.17
CA ALA A 217 -36.23 -4.04 -10.00
C ALA A 217 -37.02 -4.72 -11.13
N ASN A 218 -38.11 -4.08 -11.58
CA ASN A 218 -38.93 -4.57 -12.68
C ASN A 218 -38.33 -4.29 -14.08
N CYS A 219 -37.13 -3.70 -14.15
CA CYS A 219 -36.45 -3.41 -15.41
C CYS A 219 -35.49 -4.54 -15.77
N SER A 220 -35.83 -5.32 -16.80
CA SER A 220 -35.08 -6.51 -17.27
C SER A 220 -33.60 -6.27 -17.57
N ASN A 221 -33.21 -5.04 -17.91
CA ASN A 221 -31.83 -4.70 -18.20
C ASN A 221 -30.90 -4.79 -16.98
N PHE A 222 -31.41 -4.56 -15.76
CA PHE A 222 -30.60 -4.58 -14.54
C PHE A 222 -30.40 -6.00 -13.99
N THR A 223 -31.41 -6.87 -14.12
CA THR A 223 -31.31 -8.28 -13.74
C THR A 223 -30.33 -9.01 -14.65
N ASN A 224 -30.41 -8.77 -15.96
CA ASN A 224 -29.47 -9.33 -16.93
C ASN A 224 -28.03 -8.86 -16.70
N LEU A 225 -27.85 -7.59 -16.29
CA LEU A 225 -26.51 -7.09 -15.94
C LEU A 225 -25.94 -7.83 -14.73
N LEU A 226 -26.74 -8.03 -13.68
CA LEU A 226 -26.32 -8.70 -12.45
C LEU A 226 -25.84 -10.14 -12.72
N GLU A 227 -26.50 -10.86 -13.62
CA GLU A 227 -26.10 -12.23 -14.01
C GLU A 227 -24.85 -12.25 -14.90
N SER A 228 -24.63 -11.18 -15.67
CA SER A 228 -23.52 -11.11 -16.64
C SER A 228 -22.16 -10.70 -16.06
N VAL A 229 -22.12 -10.07 -14.87
CA VAL A 229 -20.87 -9.57 -14.26
C VAL A 229 -20.73 -9.99 -12.80
N ASN A 230 -19.49 -10.06 -12.31
CA ASN A 230 -19.24 -10.32 -10.89
C ASN A 230 -19.75 -9.17 -9.99
N GLU A 231 -19.93 -9.46 -8.71
CA GLU A 231 -20.47 -8.55 -7.70
C GLU A 231 -19.66 -7.24 -7.57
N THR A 232 -18.33 -7.31 -7.71
CA THR A 232 -17.46 -6.12 -7.62
C THR A 232 -17.68 -5.19 -8.81
N THR A 233 -17.72 -5.73 -10.02
CA THR A 233 -17.99 -4.99 -11.26
C THR A 233 -19.40 -4.41 -11.23
N TYR A 234 -20.39 -5.21 -10.81
CA TYR A 234 -21.77 -4.73 -10.63
C TYR A 234 -21.82 -3.55 -9.65
N THR A 235 -21.23 -3.71 -8.47
CA THR A 235 -21.17 -2.66 -7.44
C THR A 235 -20.52 -1.38 -7.98
N PHE A 236 -19.42 -1.53 -8.73
CA PHE A 236 -18.76 -0.40 -9.38
C PHE A 236 -19.67 0.32 -10.37
N ILE A 237 -20.33 -0.41 -11.28
CA ILE A 237 -21.23 0.17 -12.28
C ILE A 237 -22.39 0.89 -11.60
N MET A 238 -23.05 0.24 -10.63
CA MET A 238 -24.16 0.83 -9.89
C MET A 238 -23.74 2.08 -9.11
N GLN A 239 -22.53 2.08 -8.56
CA GLN A 239 -21.95 3.25 -7.90
C GLN A 239 -21.76 4.41 -8.89
N GLN A 240 -21.31 4.14 -10.11
CA GLN A 240 -21.20 5.15 -11.17
C GLN A 240 -22.56 5.72 -11.55
N VAL A 241 -23.55 4.86 -11.87
CA VAL A 241 -24.91 5.28 -12.24
C VAL A 241 -25.52 6.19 -11.17
N ARG A 242 -25.35 5.85 -9.89
CA ARG A 242 -25.88 6.64 -8.76
C ARG A 242 -25.22 8.01 -8.62
N ASN A 243 -23.93 8.14 -8.93
CA ASN A 243 -23.12 9.30 -8.55
C ASN A 243 -22.66 10.19 -9.72
N GLN A 244 -22.73 9.71 -10.97
CA GLN A 244 -22.15 10.39 -12.14
C GLN A 244 -22.70 11.80 -12.32
N ASN A 245 -24.02 11.92 -12.27
CA ASN A 245 -24.74 13.18 -12.47
C ASN A 245 -24.76 14.07 -11.22
N LEU A 246 -24.26 13.58 -10.08
CA LEU A 246 -24.22 14.34 -8.84
C LEU A 246 -22.95 15.19 -8.74
N ARG A 247 -23.10 16.38 -8.16
CA ARG A 247 -21.96 17.23 -7.79
C ARG A 247 -21.02 16.48 -6.83
N PRO A 248 -19.69 16.67 -6.88
CA PRO A 248 -18.73 15.92 -6.06
C PRO A 248 -19.05 15.86 -4.55
N LYS A 249 -19.55 16.95 -3.97
CA LYS A 249 -19.93 17.02 -2.54
C LYS A 249 -21.21 16.24 -2.18
N ALA A 250 -22.07 15.98 -3.16
CA ALA A 250 -23.34 15.26 -2.99
C ALA A 250 -23.18 13.74 -3.15
N ARG A 251 -22.07 13.28 -3.75
CA ARG A 251 -21.80 11.85 -3.95
C ARG A 251 -21.70 11.11 -2.62
N ARG A 252 -22.23 9.89 -2.58
CA ARG A 252 -22.22 9.02 -1.39
C ARG A 252 -21.72 7.63 -1.77
N TYR A 253 -20.88 7.10 -0.88
CA TYR A 253 -20.18 5.85 -1.09
C TYR A 253 -20.36 4.90 0.10
N THR A 254 -20.61 3.62 -0.19
CA THR A 254 -20.67 2.54 0.81
C THR A 254 -19.27 2.17 1.30
N LEU A 255 -19.16 1.27 2.27
CA LEU A 255 -17.86 0.80 2.74
C LEU A 255 -17.14 -0.03 1.67
N ASP A 256 -17.85 -0.93 0.99
CA ASP A 256 -17.26 -1.80 -0.04
C ASP A 256 -16.76 -1.00 -1.24
N GLU A 257 -17.51 0.03 -1.65
CA GLU A 257 -17.08 0.96 -2.70
C GLU A 257 -15.81 1.75 -2.29
N LYS A 258 -15.69 2.09 -1.01
CA LYS A 258 -14.47 2.71 -0.46
C LYS A 258 -13.30 1.74 -0.45
N ILE A 259 -13.54 0.48 -0.07
CA ILE A 259 -12.52 -0.59 -0.06
C ILE A 259 -12.05 -0.86 -1.48
N LEU A 260 -12.95 -1.04 -2.45
CA LEU A 260 -12.60 -1.20 -3.86
C LEU A 260 -11.73 -0.04 -4.38
N SER A 261 -12.16 1.19 -4.09
CA SER A 261 -11.40 2.39 -4.47
C SER A 261 -10.03 2.45 -3.77
N LEU A 262 -9.94 2.01 -2.51
CA LEU A 262 -8.70 1.92 -1.76
C LEU A 262 -7.76 0.87 -2.37
N THR A 263 -8.26 -0.30 -2.77
CA THR A 263 -7.51 -1.35 -3.46
C THR A 263 -6.90 -0.82 -4.76
N LEU A 264 -7.70 -0.11 -5.58
CA LEU A 264 -7.21 0.53 -6.80
C LEU A 264 -6.14 1.60 -6.51
N LEU A 265 -6.34 2.42 -5.47
CA LEU A 265 -5.37 3.43 -5.05
C LEU A 265 -4.05 2.80 -4.59
N LYS A 266 -4.11 1.71 -3.83
CA LYS A 266 -2.94 0.99 -3.32
C LYS A 266 -2.18 0.26 -4.41
N GLY A 267 -2.89 -0.30 -5.40
CA GLY A 267 -2.28 -0.92 -6.57
C GLY A 267 -1.54 0.09 -7.45
N SER A 268 -2.15 1.25 -7.73
CA SER A 268 -1.47 2.32 -8.46
C SER A 268 -2.09 3.69 -8.20
N VAL A 269 -1.36 4.56 -7.50
CA VAL A 269 -1.79 5.96 -7.27
C VAL A 269 -1.94 6.72 -8.59
N LYS A 270 -1.06 6.47 -9.56
CA LYS A 270 -1.12 7.11 -10.89
C LYS A 270 -2.32 6.60 -11.69
N GLY A 271 -2.55 5.28 -11.67
CA GLY A 271 -3.69 4.64 -12.32
C GLY A 271 -5.00 5.13 -11.73
N TYR A 272 -5.12 5.14 -10.41
CA TYR A 272 -6.27 5.68 -9.69
C TYR A 272 -6.56 7.14 -10.08
N ARG A 273 -5.51 7.98 -10.14
CA ARG A 273 -5.66 9.39 -10.56
C ARG A 273 -6.12 9.54 -12.01
N LEU A 274 -5.74 8.62 -12.89
CA LEU A 274 -6.22 8.60 -14.27
C LEU A 274 -7.70 8.21 -14.29
N LEU A 275 -8.06 7.11 -13.62
CA LEU A 275 -9.44 6.62 -13.54
C LEU A 275 -10.36 7.64 -12.89
N SER A 276 -9.92 8.36 -11.86
CA SER A 276 -10.73 9.37 -11.15
C SER A 276 -11.09 10.59 -11.99
N LYS A 277 -10.48 10.75 -13.18
CA LYS A 277 -10.88 11.80 -14.14
C LYS A 277 -12.11 11.41 -14.95
N ASN A 278 -12.25 10.11 -15.25
CA ASN A 278 -13.32 9.59 -16.10
C ASN A 278 -14.49 9.05 -15.25
N PHE A 279 -14.16 8.38 -14.14
CA PHE A 279 -15.11 7.75 -13.24
C PHE A 279 -15.32 8.58 -11.97
N CYS A 280 -16.52 8.50 -11.42
CA CYS A 280 -16.86 9.02 -10.10
C CYS A 280 -16.22 8.20 -8.97
N LEU A 281 -14.91 8.36 -8.81
CA LEU A 281 -14.14 7.75 -7.73
C LEU A 281 -14.00 8.68 -6.52
N LEU A 282 -13.66 8.09 -5.38
CA LEU A 282 -13.41 8.83 -4.14
C LEU A 282 -12.16 9.71 -4.23
N SER A 283 -12.14 10.78 -3.45
CA SER A 283 -10.91 11.57 -3.31
C SER A 283 -9.85 10.78 -2.53
N GLN A 284 -8.58 10.96 -2.88
CA GLN A 284 -7.47 10.36 -2.15
C GLN A 284 -7.51 10.72 -0.66
N LYS A 285 -7.89 11.96 -0.32
CA LYS A 285 -8.04 12.41 1.07
C LYS A 285 -9.08 11.59 1.83
N THR A 286 -10.21 11.27 1.20
CA THR A 286 -11.25 10.43 1.80
C THR A 286 -10.73 9.02 2.09
N LEU A 287 -9.99 8.43 1.14
CA LEU A 287 -9.38 7.10 1.31
C LEU A 287 -8.28 7.10 2.38
N THR A 288 -7.45 8.13 2.44
CA THR A 288 -6.46 8.28 3.52
C THR A 288 -7.13 8.45 4.89
N ASN A 289 -8.24 9.18 4.97
CA ASN A 289 -9.01 9.31 6.21
C ASN A 289 -9.63 7.97 6.65
N LEU A 290 -10.02 7.10 5.70
CA LEU A 290 -10.49 5.76 6.04
C LEU A 290 -9.37 4.95 6.74
N LEU A 291 -8.14 5.02 6.21
CA LEU A 291 -6.99 4.36 6.80
C LEU A 291 -6.62 4.91 8.18
N THR A 292 -6.94 6.17 8.49
CA THR A 292 -6.64 6.73 9.81
C THR A 292 -7.45 6.12 10.94
N ASN A 293 -8.52 5.38 10.63
CA ASN A 293 -9.29 4.65 11.62
C ASN A 293 -8.59 3.38 12.11
N ILE A 294 -7.57 2.89 11.39
CA ILE A 294 -6.82 1.69 11.76
C ILE A 294 -5.56 2.13 12.52
N SER A 295 -5.51 1.84 13.82
CA SER A 295 -4.39 2.19 14.68
C SER A 295 -3.32 1.11 14.69
N LEU A 296 -2.35 1.21 13.79
CA LEU A 296 -1.14 0.40 13.86
C LEU A 296 -0.16 0.99 14.89
N ARG A 297 0.30 0.15 15.82
CA ARG A 297 1.25 0.47 16.88
C ARG A 297 2.33 -0.62 16.96
N PRO A 298 3.54 -0.29 17.43
CA PRO A 298 4.55 -1.28 17.74
C PRO A 298 4.01 -2.32 18.73
N GLY A 299 4.53 -3.54 18.66
CA GLY A 299 4.03 -4.72 19.33
C GLY A 299 3.07 -5.54 18.46
N ILE A 300 2.30 -6.40 19.11
CA ILE A 300 1.20 -7.16 18.50
C ILE A 300 -0.01 -6.25 18.41
N ASN A 301 -0.70 -6.27 17.27
CA ASN A 301 -1.86 -5.42 17.03
C ASN A 301 -3.17 -6.20 17.24
N ASP A 302 -3.99 -5.75 18.19
CA ASP A 302 -5.24 -6.41 18.56
C ASP A 302 -6.27 -6.46 17.42
N ASP A 303 -6.32 -5.44 16.56
CA ASP A 303 -7.24 -5.44 15.40
C ASP A 303 -6.87 -6.57 14.42
N ILE A 304 -5.57 -6.81 14.20
CA ILE A 304 -5.07 -7.92 13.38
C ILE A 304 -5.38 -9.26 14.07
N VAL A 305 -5.16 -9.38 15.37
CA VAL A 305 -5.48 -10.58 16.15
C VAL A 305 -6.96 -10.91 16.03
N ASN A 306 -7.85 -9.95 16.27
CA ASN A 306 -9.30 -10.14 16.17
C ASN A 306 -9.75 -10.55 14.76
N CYS A 307 -9.18 -9.93 13.73
CA CYS A 307 -9.47 -10.27 12.34
C CYS A 307 -9.02 -11.70 12.01
N LEU A 308 -7.82 -12.08 12.46
CA LEU A 308 -7.30 -13.44 12.27
C LEU A 308 -8.10 -14.47 13.04
N THR A 309 -8.55 -14.21 14.26
CA THR A 309 -9.43 -15.12 15.03
C THR A 309 -10.68 -15.48 14.24
N ASN A 310 -11.34 -14.50 13.63
CA ASN A 310 -12.51 -14.73 12.78
C ASN A 310 -12.21 -15.49 11.49
N THR A 311 -10.97 -15.41 11.00
CA THR A 311 -10.55 -16.10 9.78
C THR A 311 -10.14 -17.55 10.09
N VAL A 312 -9.38 -17.74 11.17
CA VAL A 312 -8.88 -19.04 11.63
C VAL A 312 -10.01 -19.92 12.15
N SER A 313 -11.06 -19.33 12.75
CA SER A 313 -12.26 -20.08 13.16
C SER A 313 -12.99 -20.73 11.97
N LYS A 314 -12.87 -20.16 10.77
CA LYS A 314 -13.44 -20.71 9.52
C LYS A 314 -12.58 -21.81 8.90
N LEU A 315 -11.33 -21.99 9.36
CA LEU A 315 -10.45 -23.06 8.88
C LEU A 315 -10.87 -24.39 9.51
N LYS A 316 -11.56 -25.22 8.72
CA LYS A 316 -12.05 -26.53 9.16
C LYS A 316 -10.92 -27.57 9.26
N ASN A 317 -9.98 -27.55 8.31
CA ASN A 317 -8.87 -28.49 8.29
C ASN A 317 -7.78 -28.07 9.30
N PRO A 318 -7.40 -28.93 10.25
CA PRO A 318 -6.30 -28.65 11.18
C PRO A 318 -4.97 -28.30 10.49
N ASN A 319 -4.68 -28.91 9.34
CA ASN A 319 -3.44 -28.65 8.61
C ASN A 319 -3.34 -27.21 8.07
N ASP A 320 -4.49 -26.56 7.81
CA ASP A 320 -4.51 -25.16 7.36
C ASP A 320 -4.11 -24.18 8.46
N LYS A 321 -4.15 -24.64 9.73
CA LYS A 321 -3.77 -23.87 10.92
C LYS A 321 -2.28 -23.98 11.25
N LEU A 322 -1.54 -24.88 10.58
CA LEU A 322 -0.09 -25.01 10.74
C LEU A 322 0.62 -23.80 10.15
N CYS A 323 1.41 -23.13 10.98
CA CYS A 323 2.15 -21.95 10.57
C CYS A 323 3.58 -21.92 11.14
N ALA A 324 4.41 -21.09 10.51
CA ALA A 324 5.73 -20.73 10.97
C ALA A 324 5.78 -19.22 11.25
N VAL A 325 6.62 -18.82 12.21
CA VAL A 325 6.90 -17.42 12.53
C VAL A 325 8.24 -17.04 11.93
N ALA A 326 8.22 -16.21 10.90
CA ALA A 326 9.43 -15.63 10.31
C ALA A 326 9.68 -14.25 10.91
N PHE A 327 10.93 -13.93 11.20
CA PHE A 327 11.30 -12.60 11.69
C PHE A 327 12.66 -12.14 11.16
N ASP A 328 12.77 -10.84 10.94
CA ASP A 328 13.97 -10.20 10.43
C ASP A 328 14.05 -8.74 10.89
N GLU A 329 15.25 -8.17 10.86
CA GLU A 329 15.51 -6.77 11.17
C GLU A 329 15.69 -5.92 9.90
N ILE A 330 15.23 -4.68 9.96
CA ILE A 330 15.34 -3.73 8.85
C ILE A 330 15.95 -2.44 9.40
N SER A 331 17.08 -2.01 8.81
CA SER A 331 17.68 -0.72 9.12
C SER A 331 16.80 0.43 8.62
N LEU A 332 16.62 1.45 9.44
CA LEU A 332 15.82 2.64 9.16
C LEU A 332 16.69 3.89 9.07
N SER A 333 16.22 4.88 8.31
CA SER A 333 16.70 6.26 8.46
C SER A 333 16.10 6.86 9.73
N SER A 334 16.94 7.11 10.73
CA SER A 334 16.53 7.74 11.98
C SER A 334 16.01 9.16 11.77
N LEU A 335 14.75 9.40 12.15
CA LEU A 335 14.11 10.71 12.09
C LEU A 335 13.04 10.81 13.19
N LEU A 336 13.05 11.91 13.92
CA LEU A 336 11.97 12.25 14.86
C LEU A 336 10.92 13.09 14.14
N SER A 337 9.65 12.73 14.33
CA SER A 337 8.54 13.53 13.82
C SER A 337 7.42 13.62 14.85
N TYR A 338 6.88 14.81 15.08
CA TYR A 338 5.77 14.98 16.01
C TYR A 338 4.44 14.66 15.32
N ASN A 339 3.74 13.66 15.85
CA ASN A 339 2.44 13.22 15.36
C ASN A 339 1.32 13.94 16.12
N ARG A 340 0.89 15.09 15.60
CA ARG A 340 -0.16 15.93 16.22
C ARG A 340 -1.48 15.18 16.48
N LYS A 341 -1.83 14.17 15.68
CA LYS A 341 -3.10 13.43 15.87
C LYS A 341 -3.06 12.52 17.10
N ARG A 342 -1.88 12.02 17.44
CA ARG A 342 -1.66 11.06 18.53
C ARG A 342 -0.99 11.71 19.74
N ASP A 343 -0.64 12.98 19.61
CA ASP A 343 0.15 13.73 20.57
C ASP A 343 1.40 12.95 21.03
N CYS A 344 2.18 12.48 20.06
CA CYS A 344 3.36 11.68 20.36
C CYS A 344 4.49 11.93 19.36
N ILE A 345 5.73 11.70 19.79
CA ILE A 345 6.91 11.79 18.93
C ILE A 345 7.11 10.44 18.23
N ASP A 346 6.92 10.34 16.93
CA ASP A 346 7.30 9.15 16.15
C ASP A 346 8.82 9.13 15.93
N GLY A 347 9.43 7.95 15.86
CA GLY A 347 10.88 7.77 15.63
C GLY A 347 11.71 7.43 16.88
N LEU A 348 11.07 7.19 18.02
CA LEU A 348 11.72 6.66 19.22
C LEU A 348 11.64 5.14 19.30
N GLU A 349 12.58 4.54 20.02
CA GLU A 349 12.59 3.12 20.37
C GLU A 349 11.31 2.74 21.13
N HIS A 350 10.68 1.65 20.66
CA HIS A 350 9.37 1.24 21.11
C HIS A 350 9.12 -0.25 20.87
N PHE A 351 9.00 -1.00 21.96
CA PHE A 351 8.79 -2.44 21.98
C PHE A 351 7.33 -2.85 22.21
N GLY A 352 6.39 -1.94 21.94
CA GLY A 352 4.95 -2.11 22.16
C GLY A 352 4.47 -1.73 23.56
N ASN A 353 4.97 -2.39 24.61
CA ASN A 353 4.64 -2.02 26.00
C ASN A 353 5.63 -1.04 26.63
N LYS A 354 6.88 -1.05 26.14
CA LYS A 354 7.98 -0.21 26.61
C LYS A 354 8.38 0.77 25.54
N ARG A 355 8.67 2.00 25.95
CA ARG A 355 9.18 3.07 25.11
C ARG A 355 10.31 3.78 25.84
N THR A 356 11.39 4.07 25.13
CA THR A 356 12.58 4.72 25.69
C THR A 356 12.89 6.00 24.90
N PRO A 357 13.64 6.96 25.47
CA PRO A 357 14.01 8.19 24.78
C PRO A 357 15.20 8.01 23.81
N HIS A 358 15.39 6.81 23.27
CA HIS A 358 16.43 6.54 22.27
C HIS A 358 15.85 6.63 20.86
N ILE A 359 16.63 7.14 19.92
CA ILE A 359 16.19 7.29 18.52
C ILE A 359 16.22 5.92 17.84
N ALA A 360 15.10 5.53 17.25
CA ALA A 360 15.02 4.28 16.53
C ALA A 360 15.85 4.33 15.25
N SER A 361 16.65 3.28 15.02
CA SER A 361 17.43 3.09 13.79
C SER A 361 17.18 1.72 13.15
N TYR A 362 16.47 0.82 13.83
CA TYR A 362 16.07 -0.48 13.30
C TYR A 362 14.60 -0.78 13.62
N VAL A 363 13.98 -1.63 12.81
CA VAL A 363 12.69 -2.25 13.09
C VAL A 363 12.80 -3.76 12.97
N ASN A 364 12.30 -4.47 13.97
CA ASN A 364 12.13 -5.92 13.91
C ASN A 364 10.70 -6.21 13.49
N VAL A 365 10.53 -7.08 12.50
CA VAL A 365 9.21 -7.45 12.00
C VAL A 365 9.02 -8.95 12.16
N PHE A 366 7.88 -9.33 12.72
CA PHE A 366 7.44 -10.72 12.85
C PHE A 366 6.28 -10.95 11.89
N MET A 367 6.43 -11.95 11.04
CA MET A 367 5.44 -12.36 10.05
C MET A 367 5.05 -13.82 10.31
N ILE A 368 3.75 -14.08 10.34
CA ILE A 368 3.23 -15.44 10.37
C ILE A 368 2.99 -15.93 8.94
N LYS A 369 3.36 -17.18 8.67
CA LYS A 369 3.21 -17.80 7.36
C LYS A 369 2.59 -19.19 7.50
N GLY A 370 1.52 -19.45 6.75
CA GLY A 370 0.93 -20.79 6.66
C GLY A 370 1.86 -21.77 5.94
N ILE A 371 1.94 -23.00 6.45
CA ILE A 371 2.82 -24.04 5.90
C ILE A 371 2.11 -24.80 4.79
N CYS A 372 0.98 -25.44 5.11
CA CYS A 372 0.20 -26.21 4.15
C CYS A 372 -0.60 -25.28 3.23
N ARG A 373 -1.41 -24.39 3.81
CA ARG A 373 -2.11 -23.34 3.07
C ARG A 373 -1.20 -22.13 2.90
N GLN A 374 -1.02 -21.68 1.67
CA GLN A 374 -0.16 -20.53 1.36
C GLN A 374 -0.85 -19.22 1.73
N TRP A 375 -0.47 -18.65 2.86
CA TRP A 375 -0.86 -17.31 3.30
C TRP A 375 0.23 -16.70 4.16
N LYS A 376 0.28 -15.38 4.26
CA LYS A 376 1.24 -14.65 5.09
C LYS A 376 0.64 -13.36 5.62
N GLN A 377 0.99 -13.01 6.86
CA GLN A 377 0.49 -11.80 7.52
C GLN A 377 1.59 -11.20 8.40
N PRO A 378 2.01 -9.94 8.17
CA PRO A 378 2.79 -9.20 9.17
C PRO A 378 1.99 -9.12 10.46
N PHE A 379 2.56 -9.62 11.55
CA PHE A 379 1.83 -9.86 12.79
C PHE A 379 2.23 -8.87 13.90
N ALA A 380 3.52 -8.61 14.04
CA ALA A 380 4.03 -7.66 15.02
C ALA A 380 5.27 -6.94 14.49
N PHE A 381 5.55 -5.76 15.05
CA PHE A 381 6.80 -5.05 14.77
C PHE A 381 7.26 -4.22 15.96
N THR A 382 8.56 -4.03 16.13
CA THR A 382 9.13 -3.17 17.20
C THR A 382 10.24 -2.31 16.68
N PHE A 383 10.43 -1.13 17.29
CA PHE A 383 11.53 -0.23 16.96
C PHE A 383 12.62 -0.32 18.02
N SER A 384 13.89 -0.38 17.59
CA SER A 384 15.07 -0.41 18.47
C SER A 384 16.09 0.64 18.07
N SER A 385 16.84 1.12 19.05
CA SER A 385 18.04 1.93 18.87
C SER A 385 19.25 1.00 18.67
N GLY A 386 19.58 0.74 17.41
CA GLY A 386 20.57 -0.26 17.01
C GLY A 386 19.97 -1.64 16.76
N PRO A 387 20.81 -2.62 16.39
CA PRO A 387 20.38 -4.00 16.18
C PRO A 387 19.67 -4.55 17.42
N ALA A 388 18.66 -5.37 17.18
CA ALA A 388 17.82 -5.90 18.25
C ALA A 388 18.62 -6.75 19.23
N LYS A 389 18.35 -6.61 20.53
CA LYS A 389 19.05 -7.38 21.55
C LYS A 389 18.41 -8.77 21.67
N SER A 390 19.26 -9.78 21.86
CA SER A 390 18.83 -11.17 22.03
C SER A 390 17.70 -11.38 23.06
N PRO A 391 17.72 -10.76 24.27
CA PRO A 391 16.61 -10.88 25.23
C PRO A 391 15.28 -10.32 24.72
N GLU A 392 15.32 -9.22 23.97
CA GLU A 392 14.13 -8.56 23.41
C GLU A 392 13.53 -9.41 22.28
N ILE A 393 14.38 -9.98 21.41
CA ILE A 393 13.96 -10.91 20.36
C ILE A 393 13.30 -12.15 20.99
N LYS A 394 13.94 -12.75 21.99
CA LYS A 394 13.42 -13.93 22.70
C LYS A 394 12.05 -13.67 23.34
N ASP A 395 11.89 -12.54 24.03
CA ASP A 395 10.62 -12.15 24.63
C ASP A 395 9.52 -11.94 23.58
N MET A 396 9.86 -11.28 22.46
CA MET A 396 8.91 -11.08 21.37
C MET A 396 8.51 -12.39 20.67
N ILE A 397 9.45 -13.34 20.46
CA ILE A 397 9.14 -14.68 19.94
C ILE A 397 8.08 -15.36 20.81
N LYS A 398 8.30 -15.39 22.13
CA LYS A 398 7.36 -16.00 23.09
C LYS A 398 5.97 -15.33 23.03
N LYS A 399 5.92 -13.99 22.99
CA LYS A 399 4.67 -13.23 22.88
C LYS A 399 3.92 -13.52 21.59
N VAL A 400 4.62 -13.52 20.45
CA VAL A 400 4.02 -13.82 19.14
C VAL A 400 3.47 -15.25 19.10
N ILE A 401 4.25 -16.24 19.56
CA ILE A 401 3.81 -17.64 19.60
C ILE A 401 2.57 -17.79 20.50
N THR A 402 2.59 -17.20 21.69
CA THR A 402 1.45 -17.22 22.63
C THR A 402 0.20 -16.63 21.98
N SER A 403 0.32 -15.48 21.30
CA SER A 403 -0.80 -14.85 20.62
C SER A 403 -1.28 -15.63 19.40
N CYS A 404 -0.41 -16.35 18.69
CA CYS A 404 -0.82 -17.21 17.59
C CYS A 404 -1.60 -18.43 18.10
N GLN A 405 -1.13 -19.05 19.18
CA GLN A 405 -1.78 -20.19 19.82
C GLN A 405 -3.16 -19.81 20.37
N SER A 406 -3.32 -18.61 20.95
CA SER A 406 -4.63 -18.13 21.44
C SER A 406 -5.65 -17.87 20.33
N ILE A 407 -5.19 -17.54 19.11
CA ILE A 407 -6.02 -17.42 17.90
C ILE A 407 -6.47 -18.81 17.38
N GLY A 408 -5.81 -19.89 17.80
CA GLY A 408 -6.03 -21.25 17.33
C GLY A 408 -5.10 -21.68 16.19
N LEU A 409 -4.00 -20.95 15.95
CA LEU A 409 -2.95 -21.39 15.03
C LEU A 409 -1.97 -22.33 15.74
N ASN A 410 -1.41 -23.28 15.00
CA ASN A 410 -0.38 -24.18 15.50
C ASN A 410 0.99 -23.78 14.93
N VAL A 411 1.81 -23.13 15.77
CA VAL A 411 3.16 -22.69 15.40
C VAL A 411 4.13 -23.85 15.59
N VAL A 412 4.72 -24.32 14.49
CA VAL A 412 5.65 -25.48 14.51
C VAL A 412 7.10 -25.09 14.27
N ALA A 413 7.36 -23.89 13.75
CA ALA A 413 8.71 -23.44 13.42
C ALA A 413 8.90 -21.93 13.56
N THR A 414 10.12 -21.53 13.84
CA THR A 414 10.59 -20.13 13.72
C THR A 414 11.64 -20.03 12.63
N ILE A 415 11.61 -18.95 11.84
CA ILE A 415 12.54 -18.71 10.74
C ILE A 415 13.23 -17.35 10.91
N CYS A 416 14.56 -17.33 10.90
CA CYS A 416 15.34 -16.09 10.96
C CYS A 416 16.68 -16.21 10.21
N ASP A 417 17.39 -15.10 10.09
CA ASP A 417 18.75 -15.08 9.58
C ASP A 417 19.78 -15.59 10.62
N GLN A 418 21.06 -15.59 10.25
CA GLN A 418 22.16 -15.98 11.14
C GLN A 418 22.79 -14.80 11.88
N GLY A 419 22.06 -13.70 12.12
CA GLY A 419 22.54 -12.59 12.94
C GLY A 419 22.93 -13.06 14.35
N SER A 420 23.98 -12.50 14.93
CA SER A 420 24.50 -12.92 16.25
C SER A 420 23.44 -12.81 17.35
N SER A 421 22.63 -11.74 17.35
CA SER A 421 21.51 -11.57 18.27
C SER A 421 20.43 -12.64 18.10
N ASN A 422 20.11 -13.02 16.86
CA ASN A 422 19.11 -14.04 16.54
C ASN A 422 19.60 -15.42 16.99
N GLN A 423 20.85 -15.77 16.68
CA GLN A 423 21.48 -17.01 17.17
C GLN A 423 21.46 -17.08 18.70
N ALA A 424 21.88 -16.00 19.38
CA ALA A 424 21.86 -15.94 20.84
C ALA A 424 20.44 -16.10 21.42
N ALA A 425 19.42 -15.52 20.78
CA ALA A 425 18.03 -15.65 21.23
C ALA A 425 17.51 -17.09 21.10
N ILE A 426 17.78 -17.74 19.97
CA ILE A 426 17.42 -19.16 19.73
C ILE A 426 18.15 -20.08 20.71
N ASN A 427 19.47 -19.91 20.87
CA ASN A 427 20.26 -20.70 21.82
C ASN A 427 19.74 -20.54 23.25
N ALA A 428 19.32 -19.32 23.64
CA ALA A 428 18.72 -19.07 24.94
C ALA A 428 17.33 -19.71 25.12
N LEU A 429 16.59 -20.02 24.05
CA LEU A 429 15.33 -20.77 24.11
C LEU A 429 15.58 -22.28 24.19
N LEU A 430 16.52 -22.79 23.41
CA LEU A 430 16.95 -24.20 23.48
C LEU A 430 17.52 -24.53 24.87
N LYS A 431 18.31 -23.62 25.44
CA LYS A 431 18.86 -23.78 26.79
C LYS A 431 17.77 -23.87 27.86
N GLU A 432 16.74 -23.02 27.80
CA GLU A 432 15.59 -23.12 28.71
C GLU A 432 14.89 -24.48 28.61
N THR A 433 14.77 -25.02 27.40
CA THR A 433 14.17 -26.35 27.20
C THR A 433 15.01 -27.45 27.84
N ASN A 434 16.33 -27.41 27.65
CA ASN A 434 17.26 -28.32 28.33
C ASN A 434 17.12 -28.24 29.86
N GLU A 435 17.12 -27.03 30.41
CA GLU A 435 16.97 -26.78 31.85
C GLU A 435 15.61 -27.28 32.38
N ASN A 436 14.54 -27.15 31.61
CA ASN A 436 13.22 -27.69 31.97
C ASN A 436 13.22 -29.22 31.97
N CYS A 437 13.72 -29.85 30.90
CA CYS A 437 13.78 -31.32 30.80
C CYS A 437 14.61 -31.93 31.94
N LEU A 438 15.76 -31.31 32.28
CA LEU A 438 16.59 -31.72 33.41
C LEU A 438 15.85 -31.62 34.75
N ARG A 439 15.07 -30.56 34.97
CA ARG A 439 14.27 -30.39 36.19
C ARG A 439 13.16 -31.43 36.31
N ASP A 440 12.58 -31.83 35.20
CA ASP A 440 11.50 -32.82 35.14
C ASP A 440 12.03 -34.28 35.09
N GLY A 441 13.36 -34.46 35.06
CA GLY A 441 13.99 -35.79 34.94
C GLY A 441 13.80 -36.46 33.58
N ILE A 442 13.50 -35.67 32.55
CA ILE A 442 13.23 -36.13 31.18
C ILE A 442 14.50 -35.95 30.34
N GLU A 443 14.88 -36.99 29.59
CA GLU A 443 15.95 -36.90 28.59
C GLU A 443 15.50 -36.01 27.42
N ASN A 444 16.24 -34.94 27.12
CA ASN A 444 15.88 -34.06 26.00
C ASN A 444 16.19 -34.72 24.64
N LYS A 445 15.13 -35.07 23.91
CA LYS A 445 15.18 -35.63 22.53
C LYS A 445 14.59 -34.70 21.47
N TYR A 446 14.25 -33.46 21.84
CA TYR A 446 13.62 -32.50 20.94
C TYR A 446 14.66 -31.89 19.98
N PHE A 447 14.23 -31.63 18.74
CA PHE A 447 15.00 -30.87 17.75
C PHE A 447 14.85 -29.36 17.96
N GLY A 448 13.70 -28.95 18.50
CA GLY A 448 13.34 -27.56 18.77
C GLY A 448 13.41 -27.16 20.24
N PHE A 449 12.82 -26.01 20.54
CA PHE A 449 12.55 -25.59 21.91
C PHE A 449 11.08 -25.86 22.27
N LEU A 450 10.82 -26.21 23.52
CA LEU A 450 9.47 -26.40 24.04
C LEU A 450 8.89 -25.09 24.55
N PHE A 451 7.69 -24.74 24.10
CA PHE A 451 6.97 -23.59 24.60
C PHE A 451 5.45 -23.81 24.53
N ASN A 452 4.75 -23.55 25.65
CA ASN A 452 3.31 -23.79 25.81
C ASN A 452 2.85 -25.20 25.37
N GLY A 453 3.64 -26.23 25.68
CA GLY A 453 3.31 -27.62 25.35
C GLY A 453 3.50 -28.01 23.88
N ALA A 454 4.08 -27.14 23.05
CA ALA A 454 4.44 -27.43 21.67
C ALA A 454 5.96 -27.38 21.47
N GLU A 455 6.49 -28.27 20.63
CA GLU A 455 7.84 -28.17 20.10
C GLU A 455 7.87 -27.21 18.91
N ILE A 456 8.76 -26.22 18.96
CA ILE A 456 8.96 -25.26 17.87
C ILE A 456 10.38 -25.39 17.34
N ILE A 457 10.51 -25.73 16.06
CA ILE A 457 11.79 -25.99 15.41
C ILE A 457 12.38 -24.67 14.88
N PRO A 458 13.57 -24.25 15.33
CA PRO A 458 14.26 -23.11 14.75
C PRO A 458 14.92 -23.47 13.42
N ILE A 459 14.67 -22.66 12.39
CA ILE A 459 15.19 -22.82 11.03
C ILE A 459 15.89 -21.53 10.63
N TYR A 460 17.10 -21.63 10.06
CA TYR A 460 17.78 -20.48 9.47
C TYR A 460 17.44 -20.31 8.00
N ASP A 461 17.45 -19.07 7.52
CA ASP A 461 17.18 -18.77 6.12
C ASP A 461 18.22 -19.40 5.19
N VAL A 462 17.76 -20.33 4.35
CA VAL A 462 18.60 -21.19 3.51
C VAL A 462 19.45 -20.39 2.50
N PRO A 463 18.93 -19.37 1.79
CA PRO A 463 19.75 -18.50 0.94
C PRO A 463 20.88 -17.79 1.69
N TYR A 464 20.68 -17.40 2.95
CA TYR A 464 21.77 -16.83 3.76
C TYR A 464 22.83 -17.88 4.10
N LEU A 465 22.43 -19.13 4.37
CA LEU A 465 23.38 -20.24 4.55
C LEU A 465 24.25 -20.44 3.30
N PHE A 466 23.64 -20.51 2.11
CA PHE A 466 24.39 -20.64 0.86
C PHE A 466 25.30 -19.45 0.61
N LYS A 467 24.84 -18.23 0.89
CA LYS A 467 25.65 -17.01 0.79
C LYS A 467 26.85 -17.07 1.73
N GLY A 468 26.66 -17.51 2.97
CA GLY A 468 27.71 -17.69 3.97
C GLY A 468 28.75 -18.73 3.53
N MET A 469 28.31 -19.89 3.04
CA MET A 469 29.21 -20.93 2.52
C MET A 469 30.05 -20.40 1.34
N ARG A 470 29.42 -19.72 0.38
CA ARG A 470 30.11 -19.12 -0.76
C ARG A 470 31.11 -18.05 -0.33
N ASN A 471 30.75 -17.16 0.60
CA ASN A 471 31.66 -16.12 1.11
C ASN A 471 32.82 -16.71 1.91
N ASN A 472 32.59 -17.80 2.64
CA ASN A 472 33.65 -18.53 3.34
C ASN A 472 34.61 -19.19 2.34
N LEU A 473 34.10 -19.82 1.28
CA LEU A 473 34.96 -20.42 0.25
C LEU A 473 35.76 -19.36 -0.54
N LEU A 474 35.21 -18.16 -0.72
CA LEU A 474 35.91 -17.04 -1.36
C LEU A 474 37.12 -16.58 -0.54
N ASN A 475 36.95 -16.45 0.78
CA ASN A 475 37.97 -15.87 1.66
C ASN A 475 38.84 -16.91 2.38
N LYS A 476 38.45 -18.18 2.36
CA LYS A 476 39.06 -19.27 3.14
C LYS A 476 39.07 -20.57 2.32
N ASN A 477 39.84 -21.54 2.80
CA ASN A 477 39.86 -22.89 2.22
C ASN A 477 38.87 -23.81 2.94
N LEU A 478 38.13 -24.62 2.19
CA LEU A 478 37.26 -25.65 2.73
C LEU A 478 38.03 -26.95 2.83
N HIS A 479 38.27 -27.41 4.06
CA HIS A 479 38.84 -28.73 4.33
C HIS A 479 37.71 -29.74 4.51
N PHE A 480 37.75 -30.85 3.78
CA PHE A 480 36.72 -31.88 3.84
C PHE A 480 37.34 -33.27 3.62
N MET A 481 36.59 -34.32 3.94
CA MET A 481 37.02 -35.70 3.71
C MET A 481 36.17 -36.33 2.61
N ILE A 482 36.81 -36.97 1.64
CA ILE A 482 36.18 -37.86 0.66
C ILE A 482 36.99 -39.14 0.64
N ASP A 483 36.31 -40.28 0.77
CA ASP A 483 36.91 -41.63 0.76
C ASP A 483 38.05 -41.80 1.79
N GLY A 484 37.90 -41.20 2.98
CA GLY A 484 38.90 -41.24 4.05
C GLY A 484 40.14 -40.37 3.81
N ALA A 485 40.24 -39.68 2.68
CA ALA A 485 41.33 -38.76 2.38
C ALA A 485 40.93 -37.30 2.66
N GLN A 486 41.81 -36.57 3.35
CA GLN A 486 41.64 -35.14 3.57
C GLN A 486 41.91 -34.37 2.27
N LYS A 487 40.91 -33.63 1.80
CA LYS A 487 40.96 -32.79 0.59
C LYS A 487 40.71 -31.33 0.95
N VAL A 488 41.12 -30.44 0.05
CA VAL A 488 40.98 -28.99 0.22
C VAL A 488 40.36 -28.39 -1.03
N ALA A 489 39.24 -27.69 -0.89
CA ALA A 489 38.65 -26.86 -1.93
C ALA A 489 39.02 -25.40 -1.68
N LYS A 490 39.45 -24.72 -2.74
CA LYS A 490 39.88 -23.32 -2.72
C LYS A 490 39.12 -22.54 -3.77
N TRP A 491 38.89 -21.24 -3.56
CA TRP A 491 38.32 -20.37 -4.58
C TRP A 491 39.11 -20.41 -5.90
N LYS A 492 40.44 -20.50 -5.80
CA LYS A 492 41.35 -20.64 -6.95
C LYS A 492 40.99 -21.80 -7.89
N HIS A 493 40.41 -22.89 -7.38
CA HIS A 493 39.98 -24.00 -8.24
C HIS A 493 38.82 -23.59 -9.16
N ILE A 494 37.92 -22.72 -8.67
CA ILE A 494 36.83 -22.15 -9.48
C ILE A 494 37.38 -21.18 -10.52
N GLU A 495 38.35 -20.32 -10.13
CA GLU A 495 39.01 -19.40 -11.06
C GLU A 495 39.77 -20.15 -12.16
N GLN A 496 40.55 -21.18 -11.78
CA GLN A 496 41.28 -22.02 -12.73
C GLN A 496 40.33 -22.71 -13.71
N PHE A 497 39.23 -23.28 -13.20
CA PHE A 497 38.21 -23.89 -14.04
C PHE A 497 37.59 -22.86 -15.00
N TYR A 498 37.24 -21.66 -14.51
CA TYR A 498 36.70 -20.59 -15.35
C TYR A 498 37.67 -20.21 -16.49
N MET A 499 38.97 -20.05 -16.18
CA MET A 499 39.97 -19.72 -17.20
C MET A 499 40.07 -20.81 -18.27
N LEU A 500 40.06 -22.08 -17.88
CA LEU A 500 40.08 -23.22 -18.80
C LEU A 500 38.81 -23.27 -19.66
N ASP A 501 37.64 -23.07 -19.05
CA ASP A 501 36.35 -23.10 -19.73
C ASP A 501 36.22 -21.96 -20.76
N THR A 502 36.76 -20.76 -20.46
CA THR A 502 36.75 -19.63 -21.38
C THR A 502 37.72 -19.76 -22.57
N MET A 503 38.68 -20.69 -22.51
CA MET A 503 39.57 -20.99 -23.63
C MET A 503 38.92 -21.91 -24.67
N ASP A 504 37.85 -22.61 -24.30
CA ASP A 504 37.12 -23.50 -25.19
C ASP A 504 36.00 -22.74 -25.92
N GLU A 505 35.74 -23.07 -27.19
CA GLU A 505 34.66 -22.46 -27.96
C GLU A 505 33.28 -22.81 -27.37
N THR A 506 33.18 -23.98 -26.72
CA THR A 506 31.97 -24.44 -26.02
C THR A 506 32.11 -24.33 -24.51
N THR A 507 31.88 -23.13 -23.98
CA THR A 507 31.81 -22.90 -22.52
C THR A 507 30.75 -23.80 -21.85
N LEU A 508 31.16 -24.62 -20.89
CA LEU A 508 30.29 -25.49 -20.10
C LEU A 508 29.56 -24.70 -19.01
N CYS A 509 30.20 -23.67 -18.45
CA CYS A 509 29.72 -22.92 -17.29
C CYS A 509 29.35 -21.47 -17.62
N THR A 510 28.45 -21.28 -18.58
CA THR A 510 27.94 -19.97 -19.06
C THR A 510 27.40 -19.01 -17.98
N LYS A 511 27.09 -19.51 -16.77
CA LYS A 511 26.58 -18.72 -15.64
C LYS A 511 27.69 -18.20 -14.71
N LEU A 512 28.90 -18.74 -14.80
CA LEU A 512 30.07 -18.19 -14.13
C LEU A 512 30.60 -17.03 -14.99
N ILE A 513 30.67 -15.83 -14.41
CA ILE A 513 31.13 -14.62 -15.09
C ILE A 513 32.29 -14.07 -14.27
N GLY A 514 33.37 -13.68 -14.97
CA GLY A 514 34.54 -13.01 -14.40
C GLY A 514 34.23 -11.77 -13.57
#